data_AF-A0A8X6HJR6-F1
#
_entry.id   AF-A0A8X6HJR6-F1
#
_cell.length_a   1.000
_cell.length_b   1.000
_cell.length_c   1.000
_cell.angle_alpha   90.00
_cell.angle_beta   90.00
_cell.angle_gamma   90.00
#
_symmetry.space_group_name_H-M   'P 1'
#
loop_
_entity.id
_entity.type
_entity.pdbx_description
1 polymer ?
#
loop_
_entity_poly.entity_id
_entity_poly.type
_entity_poly.pdbx_seq_one_letter_code
_entity_poly.pdbx_strand_id
1 'polypeptide(L)'
;MHEAFLKLSQLFQNVLVVCLVVCLVEAQRISDEDRPERTIYIGAVETDWDYAPEGNLLGPDADEYTDLYLSKSSDPLKIGKVYKKALLWEFTDETFTIRKPKAPWMGLLGPILQGEVGDILNIVFYNMASHPLSIHPHGVRYRKIHEGALYDDNTTDSQKMDDRVQPGAKHEYRWLMNEHDAPTGNDPDCLTWMYHSHRHGETELHAGLLGPLLVCRKGRQS
;
A
#
# COMPACT_ATOMS: atom_id res chain seq x y z
N MET A 1 -62.35 -11.73 -12.06
CA MET A 1 -61.38 -11.76 -13.17
C MET A 1 -60.47 -10.53 -13.23
N HIS A 2 -60.99 -9.32 -13.03
CA HIS A 2 -60.20 -8.09 -13.13
C HIS A 2 -59.08 -7.94 -12.07
N GLU A 3 -59.36 -8.23 -10.79
CA GLU A 3 -58.36 -8.17 -9.71
C GLU A 3 -57.20 -9.16 -9.86
N ALA A 4 -57.48 -10.37 -10.38
CA ALA A 4 -56.44 -11.38 -10.61
C ALA A 4 -55.46 -10.91 -11.69
N PHE A 5 -55.97 -10.21 -12.71
CA PHE A 5 -55.18 -9.64 -13.79
C PHE A 5 -54.28 -8.50 -13.29
N LEU A 6 -54.80 -7.64 -12.42
CA LEU A 6 -54.05 -6.56 -11.77
C LEU A 6 -52.92 -7.09 -10.89
N LYS A 7 -53.19 -8.10 -10.06
CA LYS A 7 -52.17 -8.75 -9.22
C LYS A 7 -51.07 -9.40 -10.05
N LEU A 8 -51.43 -10.06 -11.15
CA LEU A 8 -50.46 -10.70 -12.04
C LEU A 8 -49.58 -9.65 -12.72
N SER A 9 -50.18 -8.58 -13.26
CA SER A 9 -49.45 -7.44 -13.85
C SER A 9 -48.44 -6.83 -12.88
N GLN A 10 -48.85 -6.63 -11.62
CA GLN A 10 -47.99 -6.03 -10.60
C GLN A 10 -46.85 -6.96 -10.17
N LEU A 11 -47.09 -8.27 -10.14
CA LEU A 11 -46.04 -9.28 -9.94
C LEU A 11 -45.01 -9.25 -11.09
N PHE A 12 -45.47 -9.19 -12.35
CA PHE A 12 -44.57 -9.07 -13.49
C PHE A 12 -43.73 -7.79 -13.44
N GLN A 13 -44.33 -6.68 -13.06
CA GLN A 13 -43.63 -5.40 -12.95
C GLN A 13 -42.60 -5.39 -11.81
N ASN A 14 -42.93 -6.00 -10.66
CA ASN A 14 -41.99 -6.17 -9.55
C ASN A 14 -40.82 -7.08 -9.92
N VAL A 15 -41.07 -8.19 -10.62
CA VAL A 15 -40.02 -9.09 -11.11
C VAL A 15 -39.11 -8.37 -12.11
N LEU A 16 -39.68 -7.59 -13.03
CA LEU A 16 -38.92 -6.84 -14.02
C LEU A 16 -38.02 -5.77 -13.35
N VAL A 17 -38.54 -5.06 -12.35
CA VAL A 17 -37.76 -4.07 -11.59
C VAL A 17 -36.63 -4.73 -10.80
N VAL A 18 -36.90 -5.86 -10.13
CA VAL A 18 -35.85 -6.63 -9.43
C VAL A 18 -34.78 -7.11 -10.40
N CYS A 19 -35.17 -7.66 -11.56
CA CYS A 19 -34.21 -8.07 -12.59
C CYS A 19 -33.38 -6.88 -13.11
N LEU A 20 -34.00 -5.73 -13.37
CA LEU A 20 -33.29 -4.52 -13.81
C LEU A 20 -32.31 -4.03 -12.75
N VAL A 21 -32.69 -4.03 -11.48
CA VAL A 21 -31.81 -3.63 -10.37
C VAL A 21 -30.66 -4.63 -10.23
N VAL A 22 -30.93 -5.94 -10.28
CA VAL A 22 -29.88 -6.98 -10.26
C VAL A 22 -28.94 -6.84 -11.46
N CYS A 23 -29.46 -6.66 -12.66
CA CYS A 23 -28.65 -6.44 -13.87
C CYS A 23 -27.83 -5.15 -13.79
N LEU A 24 -28.36 -4.07 -13.21
CA LEU A 24 -27.61 -2.82 -13.01
C LEU A 24 -26.52 -2.99 -11.96
N VAL A 25 -26.79 -3.71 -10.88
CA VAL A 25 -25.81 -4.05 -9.83
C VAL A 25 -24.70 -4.96 -10.39
N GLU A 26 -25.05 -5.94 -11.24
CA GLU A 26 -24.07 -6.79 -11.91
C GLU A 26 -23.32 -6.05 -13.03
N ALA A 27 -23.97 -5.16 -13.79
CA ALA A 27 -23.29 -4.33 -14.78
C ALA A 27 -22.33 -3.29 -14.16
N GLN A 28 -22.54 -2.93 -12.89
CA GLN A 28 -21.61 -2.14 -12.09
C GLN A 28 -20.49 -2.97 -11.44
N ARG A 29 -20.61 -4.31 -11.44
CA ARG A 29 -19.47 -5.18 -11.16
C ARG A 29 -18.59 -5.17 -12.41
N ILE A 30 -17.59 -4.29 -12.40
CA ILE A 30 -16.36 -4.53 -13.15
C ILE A 30 -15.94 -5.98 -12.81
N SER A 31 -15.92 -6.88 -13.80
CA SER A 31 -15.58 -8.28 -13.55
C SER A 31 -14.15 -8.37 -13.01
N ASP A 32 -14.03 -8.69 -11.72
CA ASP A 32 -12.74 -8.97 -11.08
C ASP A 32 -12.13 -10.30 -11.58
N GLU A 33 -12.90 -11.14 -12.31
CA GLU A 33 -12.56 -12.54 -12.60
C GLU A 33 -11.47 -12.80 -13.65
N ASP A 34 -11.09 -11.82 -14.49
CA ASP A 34 -10.10 -12.04 -15.58
C ASP A 34 -8.83 -11.18 -15.49
N ARG A 35 -8.65 -10.40 -14.42
CA ARG A 35 -7.45 -9.56 -14.27
C ARG A 35 -6.31 -10.35 -13.62
N PRO A 36 -5.06 -10.26 -14.12
CA PRO A 36 -3.93 -10.85 -13.41
C PRO A 36 -3.83 -10.28 -12.01
N GLU A 37 -3.93 -11.14 -11.00
CA GLU A 37 -3.82 -10.76 -9.59
C GLU A 37 -2.50 -11.27 -9.01
N ARG A 38 -1.81 -10.40 -8.27
CA ARG A 38 -0.55 -10.73 -7.58
C ARG A 38 -0.69 -10.44 -6.11
N THR A 39 -0.52 -11.48 -5.29
CA THR A 39 -0.52 -11.32 -3.84
C THR A 39 0.90 -11.06 -3.35
N ILE A 40 1.06 -10.02 -2.54
CA ILE A 40 2.33 -9.58 -1.97
C ILE A 40 2.16 -9.43 -0.46
N TYR A 41 3.02 -10.09 0.31
CA TYR A 41 2.96 -10.08 1.77
C TYR A 41 3.95 -9.06 2.31
N ILE A 42 3.46 -7.99 2.95
CA ILE A 42 4.29 -6.91 3.48
C ILE A 42 4.13 -6.83 5.00
N GLY A 43 5.22 -6.85 5.75
CA GLY A 43 5.22 -6.59 7.19
C GLY A 43 5.90 -5.30 7.56
N ALA A 44 5.30 -4.52 8.47
CA ALA A 44 5.98 -3.40 9.13
C ALA A 44 6.77 -3.92 10.33
N VAL A 45 8.10 -3.80 10.30
CA VAL A 45 9.00 -4.36 11.30
C VAL A 45 9.84 -3.25 11.92
N GLU A 46 9.84 -3.15 13.24
CA GLU A 46 10.77 -2.25 13.94
C GLU A 46 12.22 -2.76 13.86
N THR A 47 13.16 -1.87 13.58
CA THR A 47 14.59 -2.20 13.45
C THR A 47 15.44 -1.00 13.86
N ASP A 48 16.58 -1.27 14.49
CA ASP A 48 17.62 -0.26 14.71
C ASP A 48 18.37 -0.04 13.39
N TRP A 49 18.16 1.13 12.78
CA TRP A 49 18.72 1.48 11.48
C TRP A 49 19.98 2.31 11.65
N ASP A 50 21.10 1.82 11.12
CA ASP A 50 22.37 2.56 11.04
C ASP A 50 22.43 3.34 9.72
N TYR A 51 22.41 4.68 9.81
CA TYR A 51 22.49 5.56 8.63
C TYR A 51 23.90 5.63 8.01
N ALA A 52 24.93 5.17 8.73
CA ALA A 52 26.31 5.17 8.24
C ALA A 52 27.00 3.87 8.67
N PRO A 53 26.59 2.70 8.14
CA PRO A 53 27.15 1.41 8.54
C PRO A 53 28.65 1.32 8.23
N GLU A 54 29.09 1.96 7.15
CA GLU A 54 30.50 2.05 6.73
C GLU A 54 31.25 3.25 7.35
N GLY A 55 30.59 4.04 8.21
CA GLY A 55 31.16 5.22 8.83
C GLY A 55 31.21 6.43 7.90
N ASN A 56 32.24 7.26 8.05
CA ASN A 56 32.41 8.49 7.27
C ASN A 56 32.92 8.17 5.85
N LEU A 57 32.03 8.30 4.86
CA LEU A 57 32.36 8.14 3.43
C LEU A 57 32.76 9.46 2.74
N LEU A 58 32.71 10.60 3.45
CA LEU A 58 33.05 11.92 2.92
C LEU A 58 34.57 12.19 2.91
N GLY A 59 35.36 11.33 3.56
CA GLY A 59 36.82 11.45 3.66
C GLY A 59 37.30 12.13 4.96
N PRO A 60 38.63 12.18 5.16
CA PRO A 60 39.25 12.61 6.43
C PRO A 60 39.02 14.08 6.77
N ASP A 61 38.67 14.92 5.80
CA ASP A 61 38.43 16.35 6.02
C ASP A 61 37.01 16.66 6.55
N ALA A 62 36.17 15.62 6.76
CA ALA A 62 34.77 15.75 7.19
C ALA A 62 34.54 15.30 8.65
N ASP A 63 35.57 15.34 9.49
CA ASP A 63 35.49 14.92 10.90
C ASP A 63 34.47 15.74 11.70
N GLU A 64 34.32 17.04 11.41
CA GLU A 64 33.28 17.89 12.04
C GLU A 64 31.86 17.34 11.78
N TYR A 65 31.58 16.88 10.55
CA TYR A 65 30.28 16.29 10.20
C TYR A 65 30.07 14.93 10.87
N THR A 66 31.14 14.15 11.01
CA THR A 66 31.13 12.87 11.71
C THR A 66 30.76 13.08 13.19
N ASP A 67 31.39 14.05 13.84
CA ASP A 67 31.13 14.39 15.24
C ASP A 67 29.76 15.04 15.48
N LEU A 68 29.24 15.72 14.48
CA LEU A 68 27.91 16.32 14.55
C LEU A 68 26.80 15.27 14.39
N TYR A 69 26.90 14.38 13.40
CA TYR A 69 25.80 13.52 12.98
C TYR A 69 25.95 12.04 13.34
N LEU A 70 27.16 11.52 13.42
CA LEU A 70 27.40 10.07 13.51
C LEU A 70 27.86 9.63 14.90
N SER A 71 28.69 10.45 15.56
CA SER A 71 29.25 10.17 16.88
C SER A 71 28.17 10.14 17.96
N LYS A 72 28.19 9.07 18.78
CA LYS A 72 27.41 9.02 20.02
C LYS A 72 28.05 9.94 21.05
N SER A 73 27.24 10.69 21.78
CA SER A 73 27.69 11.55 22.88
C SER A 73 26.87 11.27 24.15
N SER A 74 27.38 11.73 25.29
CA SER A 74 26.59 11.81 26.53
C SER A 74 25.51 12.90 26.48
N ASP A 75 25.57 13.79 25.48
CA ASP A 75 24.53 14.77 25.20
C ASP A 75 23.26 14.04 24.70
N PRO A 76 22.12 14.13 25.42
CA PRO A 76 20.88 13.48 25.01
C PRO A 76 20.33 13.98 23.66
N LEU A 77 20.79 15.13 23.17
CA LEU A 77 20.44 15.64 21.85
C LEU A 77 21.23 14.98 20.70
N LYS A 78 22.27 14.20 21.01
CA LYS A 78 23.13 13.50 20.03
C LYS A 78 22.99 11.98 20.16
N ILE A 79 21.97 11.44 19.50
CA ILE A 79 21.68 9.99 19.44
C ILE A 79 22.77 9.21 18.67
N GLY A 80 23.46 9.87 17.74
CA GLY A 80 24.43 9.27 16.82
C GLY A 80 23.77 8.67 15.58
N LYS A 81 24.48 7.80 14.86
CA LYS A 81 24.04 7.27 13.56
C LYS A 81 22.91 6.22 13.56
N VAL A 82 22.55 5.66 14.73
CA VAL A 82 21.59 4.55 14.83
C VAL A 82 20.27 5.03 15.43
N TYR A 83 19.17 4.83 14.71
CA TYR A 83 17.83 5.21 15.15
C TYR A 83 16.86 4.04 15.04
N LYS A 84 15.96 3.90 16.00
CA LYS A 84 14.83 2.98 15.86
C LYS A 84 13.89 3.47 14.74
N LYS A 85 13.62 2.60 13.78
CA LYS A 85 12.73 2.82 12.62
C LYS A 85 11.67 1.71 12.57
N ALA A 86 10.64 1.90 11.76
CA ALA A 86 9.71 0.86 11.33
C ALA A 86 9.81 0.74 9.80
N LEU A 87 10.31 -0.39 9.30
CA LEU A 87 10.59 -0.61 7.89
C LEU A 87 9.64 -1.65 7.29
N LEU A 88 9.29 -1.46 6.04
CA LEU A 88 8.45 -2.40 5.29
C LEU A 88 9.31 -3.52 4.69
N TRP A 89 8.97 -4.77 4.98
CA TRP A 89 9.64 -5.96 4.44
C TRP A 89 8.66 -6.83 3.69
N GLU A 90 9.08 -7.36 2.54
CA GLU A 90 8.31 -8.39 1.85
C GLU A 90 8.62 -9.76 2.45
N PHE A 91 7.60 -10.60 2.54
CA PHE A 91 7.67 -11.98 2.99
C PHE A 91 7.31 -12.94 1.85
N THR A 92 7.75 -14.20 1.97
CA THR A 92 7.50 -15.22 0.95
C THR A 92 6.04 -15.60 0.84
N ASP A 93 5.30 -15.56 1.96
CA ASP A 93 3.95 -16.08 2.09
C ASP A 93 3.23 -15.51 3.32
N GLU A 94 1.98 -15.94 3.52
CA GLU A 94 1.06 -15.51 4.57
C GLU A 94 1.49 -15.84 6.00
N THR A 95 2.54 -16.65 6.19
CA THR A 95 3.08 -16.99 7.51
C THR A 95 3.92 -15.85 8.10
N PHE A 96 4.42 -14.92 7.26
CA PHE A 96 5.31 -13.83 7.66
C PHE A 96 6.56 -14.30 8.43
N THR A 97 7.08 -15.48 8.07
CA THR A 97 8.26 -16.07 8.72
C THR A 97 9.56 -15.75 7.97
N ILE A 98 9.57 -15.89 6.64
CA ILE A 98 10.76 -15.72 5.81
C ILE A 98 10.66 -14.40 5.05
N ARG A 99 11.60 -13.48 5.33
CA ARG A 99 11.73 -12.22 4.58
C ARG A 99 12.38 -12.47 3.23
N LYS A 100 11.86 -11.84 2.18
CA LYS A 100 12.55 -11.78 0.90
C LYS A 100 13.78 -10.87 1.01
N PRO A 101 14.91 -11.24 0.38
CA PRO A 101 16.10 -10.41 0.38
C PRO A 101 15.83 -9.11 -0.37
N LYS A 102 16.27 -7.98 0.21
CA LYS A 102 16.34 -6.70 -0.49
C LYS A 102 17.71 -6.53 -1.13
N ALA A 103 17.75 -5.84 -2.27
CA ALA A 103 19.02 -5.43 -2.84
C ALA A 103 19.74 -4.44 -1.88
N PRO A 104 21.08 -4.49 -1.74
CA PRO A 104 21.80 -3.65 -0.79
C PRO A 104 21.54 -2.15 -0.95
N TRP A 105 21.36 -1.69 -2.19
CA TRP A 105 21.10 -0.29 -2.52
C TRP A 105 19.70 0.21 -2.13
N MET A 106 18.75 -0.69 -1.80
CA MET A 106 17.40 -0.29 -1.39
C MET A 106 17.40 0.43 -0.03
N GLY A 107 18.40 0.18 0.80
CA GLY A 107 18.52 0.81 2.12
C GLY A 107 17.24 0.62 2.94
N LEU A 108 16.68 1.74 3.41
CA LEU A 108 15.49 1.76 4.27
C LEU A 108 14.18 1.49 3.52
N LEU A 109 14.18 1.59 2.19
CA LEU A 109 12.95 1.50 1.38
C LEU A 109 12.28 0.13 1.55
N GLY A 110 10.94 0.16 1.49
CA GLY A 110 10.10 -1.01 1.34
C GLY A 110 10.35 -1.75 0.02
N PRO A 111 9.80 -2.98 -0.14
CA PRO A 111 9.91 -3.71 -1.40
C PRO A 111 9.42 -2.90 -2.61
N ILE A 112 9.98 -3.19 -3.78
CA ILE A 112 9.49 -2.60 -5.03
C ILE A 112 8.20 -3.32 -5.40
N LEU A 113 7.09 -2.59 -5.35
CA LEU A 113 5.82 -3.09 -5.85
C LEU A 113 5.74 -2.75 -7.33
N GLN A 114 5.47 -3.73 -8.19
CA GLN A 114 5.46 -3.54 -9.63
C GLN A 114 4.39 -4.39 -10.28
N GLY A 115 3.75 -3.83 -11.30
CA GLY A 115 2.77 -4.52 -12.13
C GLY A 115 2.50 -3.77 -13.42
N GLU A 116 1.70 -4.37 -14.27
CA GLU A 116 1.26 -3.78 -15.52
C GLU A 116 -0.11 -3.17 -15.38
N VAL A 117 -0.39 -2.19 -16.25
CA VAL A 117 -1.74 -1.67 -16.45
C VAL A 117 -2.71 -2.82 -16.72
N GLY A 118 -3.74 -2.94 -15.87
CA GLY A 118 -4.71 -4.02 -15.85
C GLY A 118 -4.57 -4.95 -14.64
N ASP A 119 -3.37 -5.04 -14.05
CA ASP A 119 -3.08 -5.92 -12.91
C ASP A 119 -3.79 -5.45 -11.63
N ILE A 120 -4.12 -6.41 -10.77
CA ILE A 120 -4.50 -6.19 -9.39
C ILE A 120 -3.33 -6.57 -8.49
N LEU A 121 -2.84 -5.61 -7.70
CA LEU A 121 -1.96 -5.91 -6.58
C LEU A 121 -2.81 -6.14 -5.33
N ASN A 122 -2.75 -7.36 -4.80
CA ASN A 122 -3.34 -7.73 -3.52
C ASN A 122 -2.24 -7.69 -2.44
N ILE A 123 -2.21 -6.61 -1.66
CA ILE A 123 -1.23 -6.42 -0.61
C ILE A 123 -1.80 -6.93 0.71
N VAL A 124 -1.21 -8.02 1.23
CA VAL A 124 -1.52 -8.54 2.57
C VAL A 124 -0.53 -7.91 3.54
N PHE A 125 -0.98 -6.88 4.23
CA PHE A 125 -0.17 -6.15 5.21
C PHE A 125 -0.28 -6.79 6.58
N TYR A 126 0.85 -6.97 7.26
CA TYR A 126 0.91 -7.35 8.67
C TYR A 126 1.61 -6.25 9.48
N ASN A 127 0.87 -5.65 10.41
CA ASN A 127 1.46 -4.71 11.33
C ASN A 127 2.17 -5.44 12.48
N MET A 128 3.49 -5.62 12.37
CA MET A 128 4.34 -6.19 13.42
C MET A 128 5.00 -5.11 14.29
N ALA A 129 4.68 -3.84 14.07
CA ALA A 129 5.18 -2.71 14.83
C ALA A 129 4.30 -2.41 16.05
N SER A 130 4.78 -1.52 16.92
CA SER A 130 4.09 -1.18 18.18
C SER A 130 2.97 -0.15 18.06
N HIS A 131 2.82 0.50 16.90
CA HIS A 131 1.84 1.56 16.67
C HIS A 131 0.82 1.15 15.61
N PRO A 132 -0.42 1.66 15.62
CA PRO A 132 -1.35 1.47 14.51
C PRO A 132 -0.81 2.11 13.24
N LEU A 133 -0.79 1.37 12.14
CA LEU A 133 -0.24 1.77 10.84
C LEU A 133 -1.26 1.49 9.73
N SER A 134 -0.95 1.94 8.51
CA SER A 134 -1.70 1.60 7.31
C SER A 134 -0.75 1.46 6.12
N ILE A 135 -1.29 1.18 4.93
CA ILE A 135 -0.55 1.29 3.67
C ILE A 135 -1.43 1.99 2.65
N HIS A 136 -0.91 3.06 2.07
CA HIS A 136 -1.56 3.92 1.09
C HIS A 136 -0.71 4.03 -0.18
N PRO A 137 -1.27 3.76 -1.37
CA PRO A 137 -0.53 3.84 -2.62
C PRO A 137 -0.78 5.17 -3.35
N HIS A 138 0.19 5.58 -4.17
CA HIS A 138 0.03 6.62 -5.18
C HIS A 138 -0.02 6.00 -6.58
N GLY A 139 -0.70 6.63 -7.53
CA GLY A 139 -0.67 6.23 -8.94
C GLY A 139 -1.48 4.98 -9.32
N VAL A 140 -2.35 4.49 -8.44
CA VAL A 140 -3.23 3.33 -8.67
C VAL A 140 -4.64 3.62 -8.15
N ARG A 141 -5.61 2.80 -8.57
CA ARG A 141 -7.02 2.93 -8.15
C ARG A 141 -7.36 1.95 -7.04
N TYR A 142 -8.18 2.42 -6.12
CA TYR A 142 -8.66 1.62 -4.99
C TYR A 142 -10.09 2.03 -4.62
N ARG A 143 -10.78 1.15 -3.90
CA ARG A 143 -12.00 1.53 -3.17
C ARG A 143 -11.62 2.07 -1.80
N LYS A 144 -12.53 2.81 -1.15
CA LYS A 144 -12.30 3.40 0.17
C LYS A 144 -11.83 2.41 1.25
N ILE A 145 -12.18 1.12 1.14
CA ILE A 145 -11.76 0.05 2.05
C ILE A 145 -10.35 -0.51 1.76
N HIS A 146 -9.66 0.03 0.76
CA HIS A 146 -8.32 -0.35 0.32
C HIS A 146 -7.43 0.88 0.13
N GLU A 147 -7.77 2.01 0.73
CA GLU A 147 -7.04 3.27 0.61
C GLU A 147 -5.92 3.41 1.64
N GLY A 148 -6.22 3.04 2.89
CA GLY A 148 -5.27 3.11 4.00
C GLY A 148 -4.94 4.52 4.47
N ALA A 149 -5.89 5.45 4.45
CA ALA A 149 -5.66 6.83 4.87
C ALA A 149 -6.79 7.35 5.77
N LEU A 150 -6.47 7.65 7.02
CA LEU A 150 -7.46 8.09 8.00
C LEU A 150 -7.76 9.59 7.90
N TYR A 151 -8.96 9.94 7.41
CA TYR A 151 -9.49 11.30 7.42
C TYR A 151 -11.02 11.31 7.46
N ASP A 152 -11.63 12.50 7.55
CA ASP A 152 -13.09 12.68 7.49
C ASP A 152 -13.57 12.59 6.05
N ASP A 153 -13.99 11.38 5.66
CA ASP A 153 -14.35 10.98 4.30
C ASP A 153 -15.79 10.45 4.20
N ASN A 154 -16.59 10.63 5.26
CA ASN A 154 -17.96 10.15 5.38
C ASN A 154 -18.12 8.62 5.20
N THR A 155 -17.08 7.84 5.52
CA THR A 155 -17.15 6.38 5.59
C THR A 155 -17.45 5.87 7.01
N THR A 156 -17.95 4.63 7.09
CA THR A 156 -18.29 3.97 8.37
C THR A 156 -17.07 3.34 9.04
N ASP A 157 -17.14 3.03 10.34
CA ASP A 157 -16.03 2.39 11.06
C ASP A 157 -15.53 1.09 10.41
N SER A 158 -16.44 0.27 9.85
CA SER A 158 -16.07 -0.96 9.14
C SER A 158 -15.31 -0.70 7.84
N GLN A 159 -15.56 0.46 7.21
CA GLN A 159 -14.84 0.90 6.02
C GLN A 159 -13.51 1.59 6.34
N LYS A 160 -13.20 1.81 7.63
CA LYS A 160 -11.95 2.43 8.12
C LYS A 160 -11.01 1.43 8.79
N MET A 161 -11.19 0.14 8.51
CA MET A 161 -10.29 -0.90 9.04
C MET A 161 -8.92 -0.84 8.36
N ASP A 162 -8.89 -0.43 7.10
CA ASP A 162 -7.70 -0.22 6.29
C ASP A 162 -6.90 1.02 6.72
N ASP A 163 -7.60 2.05 7.19
CA ASP A 163 -7.04 3.31 7.69
C ASP A 163 -6.19 3.18 8.96
N ARG A 164 -6.35 2.09 9.72
CA ARG A 164 -5.75 1.89 11.06
C ARG A 164 -5.59 0.42 11.44
N VAL A 165 -4.67 -0.26 10.80
CA VAL A 165 -4.29 -1.64 11.11
C VAL A 165 -3.58 -1.67 12.46
N GLN A 166 -4.21 -2.30 13.45
CA GLN A 166 -3.69 -2.37 14.82
C GLN A 166 -2.40 -3.21 14.91
N PRO A 167 -1.54 -2.98 15.91
CA PRO A 167 -0.43 -3.88 16.22
C PRO A 167 -0.88 -5.33 16.32
N GLY A 168 -0.19 -6.24 15.64
CA GLY A 168 -0.52 -7.65 15.60
C GLY A 168 -1.68 -8.01 14.64
N ALA A 169 -2.30 -7.05 13.96
CA ALA A 169 -3.37 -7.29 13.00
C ALA A 169 -2.84 -7.31 11.54
N LYS A 170 -3.59 -8.01 10.69
CA LYS A 170 -3.38 -8.04 9.23
C LYS A 170 -4.54 -7.34 8.52
N HIS A 171 -4.27 -6.77 7.35
CA HIS A 171 -5.28 -6.19 6.47
C HIS A 171 -4.92 -6.42 5.00
N GLU A 172 -5.94 -6.55 4.14
CA GLU A 172 -5.76 -6.76 2.70
C GLU A 172 -6.16 -5.51 1.92
N TYR A 173 -5.24 -5.04 1.08
CA TYR A 173 -5.45 -3.90 0.19
C TYR A 173 -5.45 -4.39 -1.26
N ARG A 174 -6.52 -4.09 -2.00
CA ARG A 174 -6.61 -4.38 -3.43
C ARG A 174 -6.45 -3.11 -4.23
N TRP A 175 -5.38 -3.03 -5.01
CA TRP A 175 -5.07 -1.88 -5.86
C TRP A 175 -5.06 -2.26 -7.32
N LEU A 176 -5.83 -1.51 -8.12
CA LEU A 176 -5.91 -1.68 -9.55
C LEU A 176 -4.91 -0.75 -10.24
N MET A 177 -4.02 -1.32 -11.04
CA MET A 177 -3.18 -0.59 -11.98
C MET A 177 -4.03 -0.14 -13.17
N ASN A 178 -4.63 1.03 -13.04
CA ASN A 178 -5.68 1.47 -13.95
C ASN A 178 -5.11 2.09 -15.24
N GLU A 179 -5.86 1.95 -16.35
CA GLU A 179 -5.47 2.48 -17.67
C GLU A 179 -5.41 4.02 -17.72
N HIS A 180 -6.20 4.71 -16.89
CA HIS A 180 -6.20 6.19 -16.87
C HIS A 180 -4.94 6.77 -16.20
N ASP A 181 -4.30 5.99 -15.32
CA ASP A 181 -3.14 6.41 -14.54
C ASP A 181 -1.84 5.76 -15.11
N ALA A 182 -1.95 5.21 -16.34
CA ALA A 182 -0.89 4.53 -17.06
C ALA A 182 0.14 5.50 -17.68
N PRO A 183 1.38 5.01 -17.94
CA PRO A 183 2.34 5.76 -18.76
C PRO A 183 1.75 6.11 -20.15
N THR A 184 1.78 7.39 -20.51
CA THR A 184 1.38 7.89 -21.83
C THR A 184 2.42 7.50 -22.89
N GLY A 185 2.17 7.76 -24.17
CA GLY A 185 3.12 7.44 -25.25
C GLY A 185 4.48 8.13 -25.16
N ASN A 186 4.56 9.26 -24.43
CA ASN A 186 5.81 10.02 -24.25
C ASN A 186 6.54 9.66 -22.94
N ASP A 187 5.91 8.88 -22.08
CA ASP A 187 6.49 8.44 -20.81
C ASP A 187 7.46 7.26 -21.00
N PRO A 188 8.33 6.98 -20.02
CA PRO A 188 9.04 5.70 -19.95
C PRO A 188 8.06 4.52 -19.86
N ASP A 189 8.57 3.29 -20.01
CA ASP A 189 7.73 2.08 -19.93
C ASP A 189 7.05 1.88 -18.57
N CYS A 190 7.65 2.41 -17.50
CA CYS A 190 7.11 2.39 -16.15
C CYS A 190 7.21 3.78 -15.51
N LEU A 191 6.13 4.21 -14.86
CA LEU A 191 6.12 5.39 -14.00
C LEU A 191 6.43 5.00 -12.56
N THR A 192 7.23 5.83 -11.89
CA THR A 192 7.58 5.65 -10.49
C THR A 192 6.64 6.44 -9.60
N TRP A 193 5.91 5.72 -8.77
CA TRP A 193 5.09 6.20 -7.67
C TRP A 193 5.67 5.71 -6.34
N MET A 194 4.97 5.99 -5.25
CA MET A 194 5.32 5.50 -3.93
C MET A 194 4.09 4.96 -3.21
N TYR A 195 4.33 4.15 -2.19
CA TYR A 195 3.34 3.79 -1.20
C TYR A 195 3.94 4.01 0.19
N HIS A 196 3.11 4.38 1.15
CA HIS A 196 3.55 4.68 2.52
C HIS A 196 2.43 4.49 3.53
N SER A 197 2.75 4.45 4.82
CA SER A 197 1.73 4.51 5.87
C SER A 197 1.13 5.92 5.95
N HIS A 198 -0.19 6.03 6.14
CA HIS A 198 -0.93 7.28 6.03
C HIS A 198 -1.97 7.47 7.16
N ARG A 199 -1.69 6.96 8.36
CA ARG A 199 -2.47 7.34 9.54
C ARG A 199 -1.98 8.66 10.10
N HIS A 200 -0.65 8.83 10.17
CA HIS A 200 0.03 10.09 10.42
C HIS A 200 1.15 10.27 9.38
N GLY A 201 0.78 10.67 8.17
CA GLY A 201 1.65 10.59 6.98
C GLY A 201 3.08 11.09 7.20
N GLU A 202 3.27 12.30 7.72
CA GLU A 202 4.62 12.87 7.91
C GLU A 202 5.48 12.09 8.93
N THR A 203 4.92 11.75 10.10
CA THR A 203 5.68 11.09 11.15
C THR A 203 6.00 9.63 10.79
N GLU A 204 5.09 8.97 10.08
CA GLU A 204 5.26 7.58 9.63
C GLU A 204 6.27 7.48 8.47
N LEU A 205 6.33 8.48 7.59
CA LEU A 205 7.40 8.63 6.60
C LEU A 205 8.77 8.78 7.28
N HIS A 206 8.89 9.65 8.29
CA HIS A 206 10.12 9.81 9.07
C HIS A 206 10.51 8.55 9.88
N ALA A 207 9.53 7.69 10.20
CA ALA A 207 9.75 6.39 10.82
C ALA A 207 10.29 5.34 9.84
N GLY A 208 10.22 5.57 8.53
CA GLY A 208 10.75 4.69 7.48
C GLY A 208 9.71 3.85 6.74
N LEU A 209 8.42 4.17 6.86
CA LEU A 209 7.31 3.39 6.30
C LEU A 209 6.96 3.85 4.88
N LEU A 210 7.87 3.64 3.94
CA LEU A 210 7.65 3.93 2.51
C LEU A 210 8.35 2.93 1.60
N GLY A 211 7.82 2.74 0.40
CA GLY A 211 8.49 2.02 -0.68
C GLY A 211 8.06 2.51 -2.06
N PRO A 212 8.79 2.12 -3.11
CA PRO A 212 8.47 2.49 -4.48
C PRO A 212 7.37 1.59 -5.07
N LEU A 213 6.51 2.19 -5.90
CA LEU A 213 5.47 1.51 -6.66
C LEU A 213 5.63 1.83 -8.15
N LEU A 214 5.82 0.83 -8.99
CA LEU A 214 6.02 0.97 -10.43
C LEU A 214 4.77 0.52 -11.18
N VAL A 215 4.21 1.43 -11.98
CA VAL A 215 3.08 1.16 -12.87
C VAL A 215 3.60 1.11 -14.30
N CYS A 216 3.60 -0.07 -14.91
CA CYS A 216 4.21 -0.34 -16.21
C CYS A 216 3.17 -0.53 -17.32
N ARG A 217 3.55 -0.25 -18.56
CA ARG A 217 2.74 -0.63 -19.74
C ARG A 217 2.55 -2.16 -19.81
N LYS A 218 1.45 -2.59 -20.44
CA LYS A 218 1.23 -4.02 -20.73
C LYS A 218 2.40 -4.60 -21.55
N GLY A 219 2.86 -5.79 -21.15
CA GLY A 219 3.99 -6.50 -21.77
C GLY A 219 5.37 -5.90 -21.50
N ARG A 220 5.53 -5.11 -20.43
CA ARG A 220 6.78 -4.41 -20.06
C ARG A 220 7.22 -4.68 -18.62
N GLN A 221 6.78 -5.77 -17.99
CA GLN A 221 7.42 -6.25 -16.76
C GLN A 221 8.89 -6.60 -17.01
N SER A 222 9.78 -5.81 -16.42
CA SER A 222 11.21 -6.07 -16.32
C SER A 222 11.50 -7.24 -15.38
#